data_AF-A0A967F830-F1
#
_entry.id   AF-A0A967F830-F1
#
_cell.length_a   1.000
_cell.length_b   1.000
_cell.length_c   1.000
_cell.angle_alpha   90.00
_cell.angle_beta   90.00
_cell.angle_gamma   90.00
#
_symmetry.space_group_name_H-M   'P 1'
#
loop_
_entity.id
_entity.type
_entity.pdbx_description
1 polymer ?
#
loop_
_entity_poly.entity_id
_entity_poly.type
_entity_poly.pdbx_seq_one_letter_code
_entity_poly.pdbx_strand_id
1 'polypeptide(L)' 'MLGEAQKEWFKTEVLNASRTHAVVFWVSTIPWIGARAIAADGWAGYTHERAELAGYLEDNGIRNLVILSGDAHMV' A
#
# COMPACT_ATOMS: atom_id res chain seq x y z
N MET A 1 -0.07 8.89 6.27
CA MET A 1 -1.35 8.68 5.62
C MET A 1 -2.26 7.84 6.48
N LEU A 2 -1.93 6.57 6.78
CA LEU A 2 -2.86 5.67 7.47
C LEU A 2 -2.96 6.00 8.98
N GLY A 3 -1.87 6.50 9.57
CA GLY A 3 -1.79 6.65 11.01
C GLY A 3 -1.56 5.30 11.70
N GLU A 4 -1.25 5.32 12.99
CA GLU A 4 -0.76 4.13 13.71
C GLU A 4 -1.77 2.99 13.71
N ALA A 5 -3.00 3.24 14.16
CA ALA A 5 -4.03 2.20 14.30
C ALA A 5 -4.39 1.53 12.96
N GLN A 6 -4.61 2.32 11.90
CA GLN A 6 -4.96 1.78 10.58
C GLN A 6 -3.78 1.03 9.95
N LYS A 7 -2.54 1.48 10.17
CA LYS A 7 -1.34 0.82 9.66
C LYS A 7 -1.13 -0.56 10.30
N GLU A 8 -1.30 -0.67 11.62
CA GLU A 8 -1.17 -1.96 12.33
C GLU A 8 -2.29 -2.93 11.97
N TRP A 9 -3.53 -2.42 11.82
CA TRP A 9 -4.63 -3.20 11.26
C TRP A 9 -4.33 -3.69 9.84
N PHE A 10 -3.85 -2.81 8.95
CA PHE A 10 -3.53 -3.16 7.56
C PHE A 10 -2.48 -4.25 7.46
N LYS A 11 -1.38 -4.15 8.23
CA LYS A 11 -0.32 -5.18 8.28
C LYS A 11 -0.88 -6.55 8.68
N THR A 12 -1.73 -6.58 9.70
CA THR A 12 -2.37 -7.81 10.18
C THR A 12 -3.27 -8.42 9.10
N GLU A 13 -4.14 -7.63 8.50
CA GLU A 13 -5.11 -8.11 7.50
C GLU A 13 -4.43 -8.55 6.21
N VAL A 14 -3.46 -7.78 5.70
CA VAL A 14 -2.78 -8.11 4.43
C VAL A 14 -1.96 -9.39 4.58
N LEU A 15 -1.33 -9.61 5.74
CA LEU A 15 -0.63 -10.84 6.04
C LEU A 15 -1.60 -12.02 6.05
N ASN A 16 -2.68 -11.94 6.85
CA ASN A 16 -3.68 -13.01 6.93
C ASN A 16 -4.31 -13.33 5.57
N ALA A 17 -4.75 -12.31 4.83
CA ALA A 17 -5.35 -12.46 3.52
C ALA A 17 -4.37 -13.12 2.52
N SER A 18 -3.09 -12.74 2.54
CA SER A 18 -2.08 -13.32 1.65
C SER A 18 -1.86 -14.83 1.85
N ARG A 19 -2.17 -15.36 3.04
CA ARG A 19 -2.03 -16.78 3.38
C ARG A 19 -3.27 -17.60 3.10
N THR A 20 -4.42 -16.95 3.07
CA THR A 20 -5.73 -17.62 3.03
C THR A 20 -6.43 -17.47 1.68
N HIS A 21 -5.99 -16.53 0.85
CA HIS A 21 -6.60 -16.22 -0.44
C HIS A 21 -5.57 -16.23 -1.57
N ALA A 22 -6.01 -16.59 -2.77
CA ALA A 22 -5.14 -16.64 -3.94
C ALA A 22 -4.66 -15.24 -4.37
N VAL A 23 -5.51 -14.21 -4.25
CA VAL A 23 -5.22 -12.82 -4.61
C VAL A 23 -5.80 -11.89 -3.54
N VAL A 24 -5.07 -10.84 -3.18
CA VAL A 24 -5.47 -9.81 -2.23
C VAL A 24 -5.58 -8.47 -2.97
N PHE A 25 -6.69 -7.76 -2.79
CA PHE A 25 -6.87 -6.41 -3.33
C PHE A 25 -6.79 -5.38 -2.20
N TRP A 26 -5.85 -4.44 -2.31
CA TRP A 26 -5.84 -3.24 -1.49
C TRP A 26 -6.42 -2.08 -2.29
N VAL A 27 -7.62 -1.64 -1.90
CA VAL A 27 -8.27 -0.47 -2.49
C VAL A 27 -7.79 0.78 -1.75
N SER A 28 -7.07 1.66 -2.45
CA SER A 28 -6.52 2.90 -1.92
C SER A 28 -6.93 4.07 -2.81
N THR A 29 -7.43 5.17 -2.25
CA THR A 29 -8.00 6.28 -3.02
C THR A 29 -7.00 6.95 -3.96
N ILE A 30 -5.72 7.01 -3.56
CA ILE A 30 -4.65 7.69 -4.30
C ILE A 30 -3.61 6.68 -4.86
N PRO A 31 -2.95 6.97 -5.99
CA PRO A 31 -2.00 6.05 -6.62
C PRO A 31 -0.82 5.67 -5.73
N TRP A 32 -0.49 4.37 -5.73
CA TRP A 32 0.75 3.86 -5.11
C TRP A 32 2.00 4.24 -5.90
N ILE A 33 1.93 4.15 -7.24
CA ILE A 33 3.06 4.34 -8.14
C ILE A 33 3.28 5.83 -8.38
N GLY A 34 4.55 6.23 -8.37
CA GLY A 34 4.98 7.60 -8.60
C GLY A 34 6.42 7.79 -8.16
N ALA A 35 7.14 8.69 -8.84
CA ALA A 35 8.48 9.11 -8.45
C ALA A 35 8.43 9.76 -7.05
N ARG A 36 9.48 9.55 -6.25
CA ARG A 36 9.56 10.15 -4.91
C ARG A 36 9.50 11.67 -5.02
N ALA A 37 8.48 12.27 -4.41
CA ALA A 37 8.29 13.72 -4.45
C ALA A 37 7.69 14.16 -3.11
N ILE A 38 8.44 14.98 -2.37
CA ILE A 38 7.97 15.54 -1.10
C ILE A 38 6.72 16.39 -1.38
N ALA A 39 5.71 16.26 -0.52
CA ALA A 39 4.41 16.94 -0.65
C ALA A 39 3.60 16.60 -1.92
N ALA A 40 3.91 15.49 -2.60
CA ALA A 40 2.99 14.95 -3.61
C ALA A 40 1.69 14.44 -2.96
N ASP A 41 0.57 14.63 -3.67
CA ASP A 41 -0.79 14.26 -3.24
C ASP A 41 -1.09 12.75 -3.34
N GLY A 42 -0.04 11.93 -3.44
CA GLY A 42 -0.10 10.49 -3.60
C GLY A 42 0.80 9.75 -2.60
N TRP A 43 0.87 8.43 -2.69
CA TRP A 43 1.81 7.64 -1.88
C TRP A 43 3.28 8.06 -2.07
N ALA A 44 3.60 8.68 -3.21
CA ALA A 44 4.90 9.31 -3.47
C ALA A 44 5.31 10.40 -2.46
N GLY A 45 4.35 11.06 -1.81
CA GLY A 45 4.57 12.06 -0.75
C GLY A 45 4.82 11.45 0.62
N TYR A 46 4.30 10.25 0.88
CA TYR A 46 4.40 9.54 2.16
C TYR A 46 5.60 8.60 2.21
N THR A 47 6.80 9.12 1.95
CA THR A 47 7.95 8.29 1.59
C THR A 47 8.38 7.29 2.67
N HIS A 48 8.29 7.67 3.94
CA HIS A 48 8.66 6.79 5.06
C HIS A 48 7.64 5.65 5.23
N GLU A 49 6.35 5.99 5.28
CA GLU A 49 5.28 5.01 5.44
C GLU A 49 5.16 4.10 4.22
N ARG A 50 5.33 4.63 2.99
CA ARG A 50 5.36 3.82 1.77
C ARG A 50 6.51 2.81 1.79
N ALA A 51 7.70 3.22 2.22
CA ALA A 51 8.85 2.32 2.33
C ALA A 51 8.65 1.27 3.44
N GLU A 52 8.09 1.66 4.58
CA GLU A 52 7.76 0.74 5.68
C GLU A 52 6.76 -0.33 5.22
N LEU A 53 5.69 0.06 4.52
CA LEU A 53 4.69 -0.88 4.02
C LEU A 53 5.28 -1.77 2.91
N ALA A 54 6.06 -1.21 1.98
CA ALA A 54 6.72 -2.01 0.94
C ALA A 54 7.67 -3.05 1.55
N GLY A 55 8.49 -2.65 2.52
CA GLY A 55 9.38 -3.54 3.25
C GLY A 55 8.61 -4.62 4.01
N TYR A 56 7.52 -4.26 4.69
CA TYR A 56 6.67 -5.24 5.37
C TYR A 56 6.11 -6.30 4.41
N LEU A 57 5.65 -5.90 3.22
CA LEU A 57 5.17 -6.83 2.20
C LEU A 57 6.29 -7.75 1.70
N GLU A 58 7.49 -7.20 1.47
CA GLU A 58 8.67 -7.94 1.03
C GLU A 58 9.16 -8.94 2.08
N ASP A 59 9.36 -8.48 3.32
CA ASP A 59 9.84 -9.28 4.47
C ASP A 59 8.92 -10.46 4.76
N ASN A 60 7.62 -10.29 4.54
CA ASN A 60 6.61 -11.35 4.70
C ASN A 60 6.35 -12.14 3.42
N GLY A 61 7.10 -11.93 2.34
CA GLY A 61 6.93 -12.67 1.09
C GLY A 61 5.53 -12.56 0.48
N ILE A 62 4.85 -11.42 0.66
CA ILE A 62 3.51 -11.19 0.12
C ILE A 62 3.64 -10.86 -1.37
N ARG A 63 3.31 -11.83 -2.22
CA ARG A 63 3.51 -11.77 -3.68
C ARG A 63 2.20 -11.66 -4.47
N ASN A 64 1.06 -11.77 -3.81
CA ASN A 64 -0.27 -11.84 -4.43
C ASN A 64 -1.15 -10.61 -4.15
N LEU A 65 -0.52 -9.46 -3.88
CA LEU A 65 -1.21 -8.19 -3.65
C LEU A 65 -1.39 -7.40 -4.95
N VAL A 66 -2.60 -6.93 -5.19
CA VAL A 66 -2.95 -5.94 -6.22
C VAL A 66 -3.40 -4.66 -5.51
N ILE A 67 -2.83 -3.52 -5.87
CA ILE A 67 -3.26 -2.22 -5.36
C ILE A 67 -4.13 -1.55 -6.42
N LEU A 68 -5.38 -1.24 -6.05
CA LEU A 68 -6.34 -0.56 -6.91
C LEU A 68 -6.49 0.89 -6.45
N SER A 69 -6.25 1.83 -7.36
CA SER A 69 -6.32 3.27 -7.09
C SER A 69 -7.04 4.04 -8.18
N GLY A 70 -7.64 5.16 -7.79
CA GLY A 70 -8.22 6.16 -8.69
C GLY A 70 -7.39 7.43 -8.72
N ASP A 71 -8.07 8.58 -8.78
CA ASP A 71 -7.54 9.95 -8.60
C ASP A 71 -6.60 10.48 -9.70
N ALA A 72 -5.78 9.64 -10.33
CA ALA A 72 -4.78 10.07 -11.30
C ALA A 72 -5.34 10.76 -12.57
N HIS A 73 -6.64 10.62 -12.87
CA HIS A 73 -7.33 11.23 -14.02
C HIS A 73 -6.57 11.09 -15.36
N MET A 74 -6.03 9.90 -15.63
CA MET A 74 -5.24 9.61 -16.83
C MET A 74 -6.12 9.15 -18.01
N VAL A 75 -5.70 9.46 -19.24
CA VAL A 75 -6.29 8.99 -20.52
C VAL A 75 -5.27 8.20 -21.32
#